data_AF-A0A3M0T0K0-F1
#
_entry.id   AF-A0A3M0T0K0-F1
#
_cell.length_a   1.000
_cell.length_b   1.000
_cell.length_c   1.000
_cell.angle_alpha   90.00
_cell.angle_beta   90.00
_cell.angle_gamma   90.00
#
_symmetry.space_group_name_H-M   'P 1'
#
loop_
_entity.id
_entity.type
_entity.pdbx_description
1 polymer ?
#
loop_
_entity_poly.entity_id
_entity_poly.type
_entity_poly.pdbx_seq_one_letter_code
_entity_poly.pdbx_strand_id
1 'polypeptide(L)'
;MSNTKYVMSKGVAFGEEEEMEMLSDYASKGWILYKFSFMGYKLKKAKPEKLQYSLDYRYNADEEYFSYFEEAGWNHVCSASNSMHIFSAPEDTKPIYTDSDTKSEKYINQYKLAKKIAMPSLLCLIVCSILFTILASLAKYDYIPHIYIKIGCIILIPTLIITLIITIITGLPCISYYTTLNRIKDGYPTHVKHKALKKLLDTLAAISPILIISLFLLSIFNIIIISKAAFLLICLIAFITCLLSMFIK
;
A
#
# COMPACT_ATOMS: atom_id res chain seq x y z
N MET A 1 31.72 3.51 -4.49
CA MET A 1 30.35 4.08 -4.42
C MET A 1 29.37 3.06 -4.98
N SER A 2 28.21 2.86 -4.36
CA SER A 2 27.17 1.96 -4.90
C SER A 2 26.67 2.49 -6.25
N ASN A 3 26.65 1.65 -7.28
CA ASN A 3 26.04 1.96 -8.59
C ASN A 3 24.52 1.85 -8.57
N THR A 4 23.93 1.58 -7.40
CA THR A 4 22.47 1.43 -7.23
C THR A 4 21.94 2.32 -6.12
N LYS A 5 20.68 2.76 -6.27
CA LYS A 5 19.96 3.60 -5.32
C LYS A 5 18.58 3.00 -5.05
N TYR A 6 18.19 2.90 -3.78
CA TYR A 6 16.83 2.55 -3.41
C TYR A 6 15.96 3.80 -3.37
N VAL A 7 14.73 3.68 -3.88
CA VAL A 7 13.69 4.70 -3.79
C VAL A 7 12.42 4.04 -3.30
N MET A 8 11.89 4.55 -2.19
CA MET A 8 10.62 4.07 -1.63
C MET A 8 9.47 4.36 -2.59
N SER A 9 8.59 3.37 -2.80
CA SER A 9 7.35 3.60 -3.55
C SER A 9 6.41 4.46 -2.72
N LYS A 10 5.70 5.37 -3.38
CA LYS A 10 4.65 6.20 -2.77
C LYS A 10 3.28 5.53 -2.80
N GLY A 11 3.20 4.29 -3.30
CA GLY A 11 1.96 3.54 -3.41
C GLY A 11 1.29 3.74 -4.76
N VAL A 12 1.67 2.87 -5.70
CA VAL A 12 1.20 2.88 -7.09
C VAL A 12 -0.33 2.88 -7.20
N ALA A 13 -1.01 2.16 -6.31
CA ALA A 13 -2.46 2.09 -6.29
C ALA A 13 -3.13 3.44 -5.98
N PHE A 14 -2.43 4.37 -5.31
CA PHE A 14 -2.98 5.67 -4.86
C PHE A 14 -2.54 6.84 -5.75
N GLY A 15 -1.42 6.71 -6.45
CA GLY A 15 -0.84 7.80 -7.23
C GLY A 15 0.12 7.32 -8.30
N GLU A 16 -0.38 6.46 -9.19
CA GLU A 16 0.40 5.86 -10.28
C GLU A 16 1.10 6.92 -11.15
N GLU A 17 0.37 7.94 -11.62
CA GLU A 17 0.92 8.99 -12.49
C GLU A 17 2.07 9.74 -11.81
N GLU A 18 1.86 10.19 -10.57
CA GLU A 18 2.89 10.90 -9.82
C GLU A 18 4.07 10.00 -9.39
N GLU A 19 3.87 8.68 -9.38
CA GLU A 19 4.94 7.69 -9.17
C GLU A 19 5.76 7.48 -10.45
N MET A 20 5.11 7.45 -11.62
CA MET A 20 5.80 7.41 -12.91
C MET A 20 6.58 8.70 -13.16
N GLU A 21 6.00 9.87 -12.88
CA GLU A 21 6.69 11.18 -12.94
C GLU A 21 7.92 11.21 -12.02
N MET A 22 7.80 10.66 -10.81
CA MET A 22 8.94 10.57 -9.90
C MET A 22 10.09 9.75 -10.52
N LEU A 23 9.78 8.66 -11.23
CA LEU A 23 10.80 7.84 -11.91
C LEU A 23 11.41 8.58 -13.11
N SER A 24 10.61 9.32 -13.87
CA SER A 24 11.09 10.21 -14.95
C SER A 24 12.06 11.27 -14.41
N ASP A 25 11.72 11.88 -13.27
CA ASP A 25 12.57 12.85 -12.56
C ASP A 25 13.89 12.27 -12.07
N TYR A 26 13.94 10.96 -11.78
CA TYR A 26 15.18 10.28 -11.45
C TYR A 26 16.00 9.97 -12.71
N ALA A 27 15.36 9.53 -13.79
CA ALA A 27 16.02 9.25 -15.06
C ALA A 27 16.70 10.51 -15.63
N SER A 28 16.05 11.67 -15.56
CA SER A 28 16.61 12.96 -15.98
C SER A 28 17.82 13.42 -15.16
N LYS A 29 18.07 12.79 -14.01
CA LYS A 29 19.23 13.00 -13.13
C LYS A 29 20.27 11.88 -13.21
N GLY A 30 20.12 10.96 -14.17
CA GLY A 30 21.04 9.82 -14.37
C GLY A 30 20.80 8.65 -13.42
N TRP A 31 19.58 8.50 -12.89
CA TRP A 31 19.17 7.34 -12.09
C TRP A 31 18.01 6.63 -12.78
N ILE A 32 18.32 5.61 -13.57
CA ILE A 32 17.32 4.89 -14.38
C ILE A 32 16.75 3.72 -13.58
N LEU A 33 15.44 3.48 -13.69
CA LEU A 33 14.80 2.33 -13.08
C LEU A 33 15.46 1.02 -13.55
N TYR A 34 15.78 0.16 -12.60
CA TYR A 34 16.38 -1.15 -12.88
C TYR A 34 15.43 -2.28 -12.52
N LYS A 35 14.81 -2.24 -11.34
CA LYS A 35 13.82 -3.23 -10.93
C LYS A 35 12.96 -2.76 -9.78
N PHE A 36 11.80 -3.41 -9.64
CA PHE A 36 11.08 -3.42 -8.37
C PHE A 36 11.95 -3.96 -7.23
N SER A 37 11.68 -3.45 -6.04
CA SER A 37 12.25 -3.87 -4.77
C SER A 37 11.13 -3.95 -3.74
N PHE A 38 11.39 -4.58 -2.60
CA PHE A 38 10.40 -4.59 -1.51
C PHE A 38 9.98 -3.16 -1.15
N MET A 39 8.68 -2.88 -1.27
CA MET A 39 8.03 -1.57 -1.08
C MET A 39 8.63 -0.40 -1.88
N GLY A 40 9.31 -0.66 -3.00
CA GLY A 40 9.94 0.42 -3.76
C GLY A 40 10.67 -0.04 -5.01
N TYR A 41 11.71 0.69 -5.37
CA TYR A 41 12.46 0.51 -6.60
C TYR A 41 13.96 0.52 -6.32
N LYS A 42 14.71 -0.22 -7.15
CA LYS A 42 16.14 -0.05 -7.30
C LYS A 42 16.40 0.65 -8.62
N LEU A 43 17.14 1.75 -8.54
CA LEU A 43 17.63 2.53 -9.67
C LEU A 43 19.11 2.23 -9.88
N LYS A 44 19.57 2.28 -11.12
CA LYS A 44 20.99 2.17 -11.49
C LYS A 44 21.52 3.52 -11.96
N LYS A 45 22.77 3.84 -11.62
CA LYS A 45 23.43 5.04 -12.11
C LYS A 45 23.68 4.90 -13.62
N ALA A 46 23.28 5.91 -14.38
CA ALA A 46 23.40 5.98 -15.83
C ALA A 46 23.63 7.43 -16.28
N LYS A 47 23.70 7.67 -17.59
CA LYS A 47 23.67 9.04 -18.12
C LYS A 47 22.27 9.63 -17.90
N PRO A 48 22.13 10.95 -17.66
CA PRO A 48 20.85 11.62 -17.66
C PRO A 48 20.07 11.36 -18.95
N GLU A 49 18.84 10.87 -18.83
CA GLU A 49 17.97 10.55 -19.95
C GLU A 49 16.55 11.08 -19.68
N LYS A 50 15.94 11.71 -20.69
CA LYS A 50 14.55 12.16 -20.63
C LYS A 50 13.62 11.01 -21.03
N LEU A 51 13.20 10.25 -20.03
CA LEU A 51 12.32 9.10 -20.20
C LEU A 51 10.96 9.40 -19.54
N GLN A 52 9.90 8.93 -20.16
CA GLN A 52 8.61 8.73 -19.52
C GLN A 52 8.46 7.27 -19.12
N TYR A 53 7.72 7.04 -18.04
CA TYR A 53 7.38 5.70 -17.56
C TYR A 53 5.88 5.48 -17.60
N SER A 54 5.48 4.24 -17.86
CA SER A 54 4.09 3.80 -17.79
C SER A 54 4.02 2.45 -17.10
N LEU A 55 2.95 2.22 -16.36
CA LEU A 55 2.66 0.95 -15.71
C LEU A 55 1.50 0.27 -16.42
N ASP A 56 1.58 -1.04 -16.63
CA ASP A 56 0.46 -1.87 -17.02
C ASP A 56 0.40 -3.13 -16.15
N TYR A 57 -0.77 -3.76 -16.13
CA TYR A 57 -1.04 -4.98 -15.42
C TYR A 57 -1.50 -6.10 -16.35
N ARG A 58 -0.68 -7.14 -16.48
CA ARG A 58 -1.01 -8.35 -17.24
C ARG A 58 -0.50 -9.58 -16.50
N TYR A 59 -1.42 -10.46 -16.09
CA TYR A 59 -1.01 -11.73 -15.51
C TYR A 59 -0.53 -12.68 -16.61
N ASN A 60 0.59 -13.39 -16.38
CA ASN A 60 1.19 -14.29 -17.36
C ASN A 60 1.42 -13.61 -18.73
N ALA A 61 2.00 -12.41 -18.73
CA ALA A 61 2.45 -11.74 -19.94
C ALA A 61 3.43 -12.63 -20.72
N ASP A 62 3.18 -12.77 -22.02
CA ASP A 62 4.04 -13.46 -22.98
C ASP A 62 4.85 -12.47 -23.82
N GLU A 63 5.66 -13.00 -24.73
CA GLU A 63 6.49 -12.19 -25.62
C GLU A 63 5.65 -11.29 -26.54
N GLU A 64 4.52 -11.80 -27.04
CA GLU A 64 3.59 -11.03 -27.89
C GLU A 64 3.08 -9.78 -27.17
N TYR A 65 2.72 -9.90 -25.90
CA TYR A 65 2.32 -8.76 -25.07
C TYR A 65 3.43 -7.70 -24.97
N PHE A 66 4.69 -8.08 -24.80
CA PHE A 66 5.79 -7.11 -24.72
C PHE A 66 6.13 -6.50 -26.09
N SER A 67 6.11 -7.30 -27.16
CA SER A 67 6.36 -6.83 -28.53
C SER A 67 5.36 -5.77 -28.97
N TYR A 68 4.09 -5.90 -28.57
CA TYR A 68 3.07 -4.89 -28.83
C TYR A 68 3.47 -3.49 -28.33
N PHE A 69 4.10 -3.39 -27.16
CA PHE A 69 4.60 -2.12 -26.63
C PHE A 69 5.89 -1.69 -27.31
N GLU A 70 6.79 -2.62 -27.60
CA GLU A 70 8.06 -2.34 -28.29
C GLU A 70 7.81 -1.71 -29.67
N GLU A 71 6.86 -2.25 -30.43
CA GLU A 71 6.42 -1.69 -31.72
C GLU A 71 5.85 -0.27 -31.59
N ALA A 72 5.25 0.06 -30.44
CA ALA A 72 4.76 1.39 -30.11
C ALA A 72 5.85 2.33 -29.53
N GLY A 73 7.11 1.89 -29.50
CA GLY A 73 8.26 2.67 -29.00
C GLY A 73 8.47 2.59 -27.49
N TRP A 74 7.80 1.66 -26.81
CA TRP A 74 7.91 1.44 -25.36
C TRP A 74 8.76 0.22 -25.03
N ASN A 75 9.78 0.40 -24.22
CA ASN A 75 10.66 -0.68 -23.78
C ASN A 75 10.21 -1.22 -22.42
N HIS A 76 10.12 -2.54 -22.28
CA HIS A 76 9.90 -3.17 -20.98
C HIS A 76 11.12 -2.95 -20.07
N VAL A 77 10.89 -2.51 -18.83
CA VAL A 77 11.95 -2.22 -17.85
C VAL A 77 12.05 -3.32 -16.81
N CYS A 78 10.94 -3.60 -16.12
CA CYS A 78 10.89 -4.62 -15.09
C CYS A 78 9.47 -5.06 -14.75
N SER A 79 9.38 -6.25 -14.15
CA SER A 79 8.12 -6.83 -13.69
C SER A 79 8.13 -7.10 -12.19
N ALA A 80 6.95 -7.02 -11.55
CA ALA A 80 6.71 -7.53 -10.21
C ALA A 80 5.60 -8.60 -10.25
N SER A 81 5.83 -9.70 -9.55
CA SER A 81 4.87 -10.80 -9.35
C SER A 81 4.19 -11.32 -10.64
N ASN A 82 4.88 -11.24 -11.79
CA ASN A 82 4.36 -11.57 -13.13
C ASN A 82 2.99 -10.96 -13.45
N SER A 83 2.70 -9.78 -12.88
CA SER A 83 1.40 -9.13 -13.03
C SER A 83 1.49 -7.61 -13.18
N MET A 84 2.59 -7.00 -12.75
CA MET A 84 2.83 -5.56 -12.86
C MET A 84 4.06 -5.34 -13.73
N HIS A 85 3.94 -4.52 -14.77
CA HIS A 85 5.01 -4.26 -15.74
C HIS A 85 5.22 -2.76 -15.89
N ILE A 86 6.45 -2.30 -15.66
CA ILE A 86 6.82 -0.92 -15.95
C ILE A 86 7.54 -0.88 -17.29
N PHE A 87 7.11 0.05 -18.13
CA PHE A 87 7.67 0.38 -19.43
C PHE A 87 8.28 1.77 -19.40
N SER A 88 9.26 2.01 -20.27
CA SER A 88 9.84 3.33 -20.48
C SER A 88 9.94 3.66 -21.97
N ALA A 89 9.77 4.93 -22.30
CA ALA A 89 9.95 5.45 -23.65
C ALA A 89 10.57 6.85 -23.61
N PRO A 90 11.12 7.36 -24.73
CA PRO A 90 11.42 8.78 -24.87
C PRO A 90 10.20 9.65 -24.53
N GLU A 91 10.42 10.84 -23.97
CA GLU A 91 9.36 11.76 -23.50
C GLU A 91 8.32 12.12 -24.59
N ASP A 92 8.73 12.10 -25.86
CA ASP A 92 7.86 12.43 -27.00
C ASP A 92 7.04 11.24 -27.54
N THR A 93 7.22 10.04 -27.00
CA THR A 93 6.46 8.84 -27.41
C THR A 93 4.98 8.96 -26.98
N LYS A 94 4.06 8.49 -27.82
CA LYS A 94 2.63 8.50 -27.49
C LYS A 94 2.36 7.62 -26.24
N PRO A 95 1.57 8.10 -25.25
CA PRO A 95 1.20 7.31 -24.09
C PRO A 95 0.50 5.99 -24.45
N ILE A 96 0.75 4.95 -23.65
CA ILE A 96 0.14 3.63 -23.83
C ILE A 96 -1.40 3.70 -23.84
N TYR A 97 -1.98 4.51 -22.95
CA TYR A 97 -3.43 4.72 -22.88
C TYR A 97 -3.77 6.13 -23.33
N THR A 98 -4.56 6.25 -24.38
CA THR A 98 -5.02 7.56 -24.89
C THR A 98 -6.52 7.76 -24.77
N ASP A 99 -7.29 6.71 -24.59
CA ASP A 99 -8.74 6.73 -24.38
C ASP A 99 -9.11 6.31 -22.96
N SER A 100 -10.26 6.78 -22.49
CA SER A 100 -10.77 6.50 -21.15
C SER A 100 -11.16 5.04 -20.95
N ASP A 101 -11.59 4.36 -22.03
CA ASP A 101 -12.15 3.03 -21.95
C ASP A 101 -11.06 1.99 -21.66
N THR A 102 -9.96 2.01 -22.44
CA THR A 102 -8.78 1.17 -22.19
C THR A 102 -8.13 1.49 -20.85
N LYS A 103 -8.05 2.78 -20.46
CA LYS A 103 -7.56 3.20 -19.14
C LYS A 103 -8.44 2.65 -18.02
N SER A 104 -9.77 2.59 -18.20
CA SER A 104 -10.69 2.05 -17.20
C SER A 104 -10.54 0.53 -17.04
N GLU A 105 -10.37 -0.21 -18.14
CA GLU A 105 -10.27 -1.66 -18.15
C GLU A 105 -9.09 -2.15 -17.30
N LYS A 106 -7.96 -1.46 -17.42
CA LYS A 106 -6.78 -1.64 -16.56
C LYS A 106 -7.14 -1.68 -15.07
N TYR A 107 -7.90 -0.69 -14.59
CA TYR A 107 -8.26 -0.58 -13.17
C TYR A 107 -9.40 -1.51 -12.77
N ILE A 108 -10.30 -1.90 -13.70
CA ILE A 108 -11.39 -2.85 -13.42
C ILE A 108 -10.83 -4.18 -12.93
N ASN A 109 -9.80 -4.69 -13.61
CA ASN A 109 -9.20 -5.97 -13.26
C ASN A 109 -8.50 -5.91 -11.90
N GLN A 110 -7.77 -4.82 -11.62
CA GLN A 110 -7.14 -4.61 -10.31
C GLN A 110 -8.16 -4.49 -9.18
N TYR A 111 -9.25 -3.76 -9.40
CA TYR A 111 -10.35 -3.65 -8.45
C TYR A 111 -10.98 -5.02 -8.16
N LYS A 112 -11.27 -5.84 -9.18
CA LYS A 112 -11.84 -7.18 -8.99
C LYS A 112 -10.93 -8.08 -8.15
N LEU A 113 -9.62 -8.08 -8.43
CA LEU A 113 -8.63 -8.86 -7.69
C LEU A 113 -8.53 -8.38 -6.24
N ALA A 114 -8.38 -7.08 -6.02
CA ALA A 114 -8.28 -6.50 -4.69
C ALA A 114 -9.56 -6.77 -3.87
N LYS A 115 -10.74 -6.60 -4.47
CA LYS A 115 -12.04 -6.88 -3.83
C LYS A 115 -12.20 -8.33 -3.42
N LYS A 116 -11.76 -9.27 -4.27
CA LYS A 116 -11.86 -10.72 -4.00
C LYS A 116 -11.12 -11.12 -2.72
N ILE A 117 -10.06 -10.40 -2.36
CA ILE A 117 -9.28 -10.65 -1.13
C ILE A 117 -9.77 -9.76 0.01
N ALA A 118 -10.02 -8.48 -0.25
CA ALA A 118 -10.41 -7.50 0.76
C ALA A 118 -11.76 -7.80 1.42
N MET A 119 -12.74 -8.33 0.68
CA MET A 119 -14.06 -8.64 1.24
C MET A 119 -14.00 -9.80 2.24
N PRO A 120 -13.43 -10.98 1.92
CA PRO A 120 -13.24 -12.04 2.91
C PRO A 120 -12.35 -11.63 4.09
N SER A 121 -11.28 -10.85 3.85
CA SER A 121 -10.37 -10.44 4.93
C SER A 121 -11.08 -9.50 5.92
N LEU A 122 -11.90 -8.57 5.42
CA LEU A 122 -12.72 -7.69 6.25
C LEU A 122 -13.76 -8.47 7.06
N LEU A 123 -14.45 -9.43 6.42
CA LEU A 123 -15.40 -10.28 7.12
C LEU A 123 -14.72 -11.10 8.23
N CYS A 124 -13.57 -11.69 7.94
CA CYS A 124 -12.77 -12.44 8.90
C CYS A 124 -12.33 -11.56 10.08
N LEU A 125 -11.89 -10.32 9.81
CA LEU A 125 -11.52 -9.35 10.84
C LEU A 125 -12.71 -9.02 11.76
N ILE A 126 -13.90 -8.79 11.19
CA ILE A 126 -15.13 -8.51 11.96
C ILE A 126 -15.47 -9.71 12.85
N VAL A 127 -15.51 -10.93 12.28
CA VAL A 127 -15.83 -12.15 13.02
C VAL A 127 -14.83 -12.41 14.15
N CYS A 128 -13.53 -12.32 13.87
CA CYS A 128 -12.49 -12.50 14.89
C CYS A 128 -12.59 -11.44 15.99
N SER A 129 -12.98 -10.21 15.65
CA SER A 129 -13.17 -9.14 16.63
C SER A 129 -14.36 -9.44 17.55
N ILE A 130 -15.47 -9.93 17.01
CA ILE A 130 -16.63 -10.37 17.80
C ILE A 130 -16.27 -11.56 18.70
N LEU A 131 -15.54 -12.54 18.20
CA LEU A 131 -15.09 -13.68 19.00
C LEU A 131 -14.16 -13.22 20.15
N PHE A 132 -13.28 -12.26 19.88
CA PHE A 132 -12.40 -11.69 20.88
C PHE A 132 -13.18 -10.92 21.97
N THR A 133 -14.21 -10.14 21.61
CA THR A 133 -15.05 -9.44 22.60
C THR A 133 -15.88 -10.39 23.45
N ILE A 134 -16.39 -11.48 22.87
CA ILE A 134 -17.06 -12.56 23.62
C ILE A 134 -16.08 -13.21 24.60
N LEU A 135 -14.89 -13.60 24.13
CA LEU A 135 -13.86 -14.22 24.98
C LEU A 135 -13.46 -13.30 26.14
N ALA A 136 -13.26 -12.01 25.88
CA ALA A 136 -12.94 -11.03 26.91
C ALA A 136 -14.09 -10.83 27.92
N SER A 137 -15.34 -10.90 27.45
CA SER A 137 -16.51 -10.83 28.33
C SER A 137 -16.62 -12.06 29.23
N LEU A 138 -16.42 -13.26 28.69
CA LEU A 138 -16.41 -14.50 29.47
C LEU A 138 -15.29 -14.51 30.51
N ALA A 139 -14.12 -13.96 30.15
CA ALA A 139 -12.99 -13.80 31.07
C ALA A 139 -13.28 -12.83 32.22
N LYS A 140 -14.02 -11.74 31.96
CA LYS A 140 -14.34 -10.72 32.98
C LYS A 140 -15.25 -11.25 34.09
N TYR A 141 -16.17 -12.16 33.75
CA TYR A 141 -17.16 -12.69 34.67
C TYR A 141 -16.82 -14.11 35.16
N ASP A 142 -15.58 -14.57 34.94
CA ASP A 142 -15.07 -15.90 35.35
C ASP A 142 -15.95 -17.08 34.91
N TYR A 143 -16.66 -16.96 33.79
CA TYR A 143 -17.54 -18.01 33.27
C TYR A 143 -16.79 -19.24 32.74
N ILE A 144 -15.50 -19.09 32.38
CA ILE A 144 -14.68 -20.16 31.80
C ILE A 144 -13.30 -20.23 32.49
N PRO A 145 -12.70 -21.43 32.61
CA PRO A 145 -11.38 -21.57 33.22
C PRO A 145 -10.29 -20.76 32.50
N HIS A 146 -9.37 -20.18 33.26
CA HIS A 146 -8.30 -19.31 32.75
C HIS A 146 -7.42 -19.95 31.67
N ILE A 147 -7.30 -21.29 31.63
CA ILE A 147 -6.53 -21.99 30.60
C ILE A 147 -7.13 -21.80 29.20
N TYR A 148 -8.45 -21.85 29.06
CA TYR A 148 -9.13 -21.67 27.77
C TYR A 148 -9.02 -20.22 27.27
N ILE A 149 -9.07 -19.25 28.19
CA ILE A 149 -8.86 -17.84 27.87
C ILE A 149 -7.45 -17.62 27.29
N LYS A 150 -6.42 -18.16 27.95
CA LYS A 150 -5.03 -18.06 27.48
C LYS A 150 -4.85 -18.66 26.09
N ILE A 151 -5.38 -19.86 25.86
CA ILE A 151 -5.31 -20.53 24.55
C ILE A 151 -6.02 -19.68 23.48
N GLY A 152 -7.23 -19.19 23.79
CA GLY A 152 -7.99 -18.34 22.87
C GLY A 152 -7.26 -17.05 22.51
N CYS A 153 -6.64 -16.37 23.48
CA CYS A 153 -5.84 -15.18 23.23
C CYS A 153 -4.61 -15.46 22.35
N ILE A 154 -3.90 -16.57 22.59
CA ILE A 154 -2.71 -16.96 21.80
C ILE A 154 -3.06 -17.16 20.32
N ILE A 155 -4.26 -17.64 20.01
CA ILE A 155 -4.71 -17.87 18.63
C ILE A 155 -5.33 -16.60 18.02
N LEU A 156 -6.26 -15.96 18.73
CA LEU A 156 -7.04 -14.84 18.19
C LEU A 156 -6.20 -13.57 17.99
N ILE A 157 -5.25 -13.26 18.87
CA ILE A 157 -4.45 -12.01 18.76
C ILE A 157 -3.59 -12.02 17.48
N PRO A 158 -2.77 -13.05 17.19
CA PRO A 158 -2.03 -13.10 15.92
C PRO A 158 -2.95 -13.10 14.71
N THR A 159 -4.09 -13.81 14.79
CA THR A 159 -5.07 -13.87 13.70
C THR A 159 -5.66 -12.50 13.38
N LEU A 160 -6.00 -11.72 14.42
CA LEU A 160 -6.48 -10.33 14.28
C LEU A 160 -5.41 -9.43 13.65
N ILE A 161 -4.16 -9.55 14.08
CA ILE A 161 -3.06 -8.74 13.53
C ILE A 161 -2.85 -9.08 12.05
N ILE A 162 -2.80 -10.37 11.70
CA ILE A 162 -2.60 -10.82 10.32
C ILE A 162 -3.77 -10.38 9.43
N THR A 163 -5.01 -10.59 9.87
CA THR A 163 -6.21 -10.21 9.08
C THR A 163 -6.34 -8.70 8.92
N LEU A 164 -5.94 -7.92 9.93
CA LEU A 164 -5.87 -6.47 9.85
C LEU A 164 -4.84 -5.99 8.83
N ILE A 165 -3.62 -6.54 8.87
CA ILE A 165 -2.56 -6.21 7.90
C ILE A 165 -3.02 -6.54 6.48
N ILE A 166 -3.57 -7.73 6.25
CA ILE A 166 -4.10 -8.14 4.94
C ILE A 166 -5.19 -7.16 4.50
N THR A 167 -6.15 -6.84 5.37
CA THR A 167 -7.26 -5.93 5.07
C THR A 167 -6.79 -4.53 4.72
N ILE A 168 -5.74 -4.01 5.38
CA ILE A 168 -5.14 -2.72 5.05
C ILE A 168 -4.48 -2.78 3.66
N ILE A 169 -3.64 -3.79 3.43
CA ILE A 169 -2.86 -3.94 2.18
C ILE A 169 -3.79 -4.15 0.97
N THR A 170 -4.92 -4.84 1.11
CA THR A 170 -5.84 -5.10 -0.02
C THR A 170 -7.02 -4.13 -0.07
N GLY A 171 -7.52 -3.69 1.08
CA GLY A 171 -8.68 -2.82 1.20
C GLY A 171 -8.39 -1.40 0.72
N LEU A 172 -7.23 -0.82 1.07
CA LEU A 172 -6.89 0.53 0.63
C LEU A 172 -6.71 0.61 -0.91
N PRO A 173 -5.94 -0.28 -1.57
CA PRO A 173 -5.92 -0.32 -3.03
C PRO A 173 -7.30 -0.57 -3.66
N CYS A 174 -8.12 -1.46 -3.07
CA CYS A 174 -9.48 -1.71 -3.56
C CYS A 174 -10.34 -0.45 -3.59
N ILE A 175 -10.30 0.35 -2.51
CA ILE A 175 -11.01 1.64 -2.44
C ILE A 175 -10.43 2.59 -3.48
N SER A 176 -9.10 2.67 -3.58
CA SER A 176 -8.43 3.54 -4.54
C SER A 176 -8.86 3.23 -5.98
N TYR A 177 -8.76 1.97 -6.42
CA TYR A 177 -9.19 1.56 -7.75
C TYR A 177 -10.67 1.83 -8.00
N TYR A 178 -11.55 1.59 -7.01
CA TYR A 178 -12.96 1.93 -7.13
C TYR A 178 -13.18 3.44 -7.35
N THR A 179 -12.49 4.29 -6.60
CA THR A 179 -12.59 5.75 -6.77
C THR A 179 -12.04 6.22 -8.11
N THR A 180 -10.91 5.66 -8.57
CA THR A 180 -10.32 5.95 -9.87
C THR A 180 -11.27 5.56 -11.00
N LEU A 181 -11.93 4.39 -10.91
CA LEU A 181 -12.91 3.95 -11.89
C LEU A 181 -14.12 4.89 -11.99
N ASN A 182 -14.66 5.34 -10.85
CA ASN A 182 -15.77 6.29 -10.86
C ASN A 182 -15.34 7.65 -11.44
N ARG A 183 -14.14 8.14 -11.11
CA ARG A 183 -13.61 9.37 -11.69
C ARG A 183 -13.46 9.30 -13.20
N ILE A 184 -12.95 8.19 -13.74
CA ILE A 184 -12.84 7.98 -15.18
C ILE A 184 -14.22 8.02 -15.85
N LYS A 185 -15.23 7.39 -15.24
CA LYS A 185 -16.61 7.42 -15.74
C LYS A 185 -17.20 8.83 -15.75
N ASP A 186 -16.88 9.61 -14.73
CA ASP A 186 -17.37 10.98 -14.57
C ASP A 186 -16.53 12.02 -15.36
N GLY A 187 -15.49 11.59 -16.09
CA GLY A 187 -14.58 12.47 -16.84
C GLY A 187 -13.63 13.29 -15.97
N TYR A 188 -13.49 12.98 -14.69
CA TYR A 188 -12.58 13.65 -13.77
C TYR A 188 -11.14 13.09 -13.87
N PRO A 189 -10.12 13.91 -13.54
CA PRO A 189 -8.74 13.44 -13.44
C PRO A 189 -8.62 12.25 -12.50
N THR A 190 -7.77 11.28 -12.87
CA THR A 190 -7.55 10.03 -12.14
C THR A 190 -6.86 10.21 -10.78
N HIS A 191 -6.24 11.37 -10.54
CA HIS A 191 -5.55 11.70 -9.30
C HIS A 191 -6.03 13.01 -8.68
N VAL A 192 -6.25 13.02 -7.35
CA VAL A 192 -6.57 14.22 -6.57
C VAL A 192 -5.53 14.36 -5.46
N LYS A 193 -4.86 15.50 -5.38
CA LYS A 193 -3.91 15.80 -4.30
C LYS A 193 -4.68 16.04 -3.00
N HIS A 194 -4.72 15.07 -2.07
CA HIS A 194 -5.31 15.24 -0.74
C HIS A 194 -4.31 15.88 0.24
N LYS A 195 -3.77 17.04 -0.15
CA LYS A 195 -2.70 17.77 0.56
C LYS A 195 -3.00 18.01 2.06
N ALA A 196 -4.26 18.24 2.42
CA ALA A 196 -4.68 18.49 3.81
C ALA A 196 -4.76 17.19 4.65
N LEU A 197 -5.37 16.14 4.10
CA LEU A 197 -5.45 14.83 4.75
C LEU A 197 -4.06 14.23 4.94
N LYS A 198 -3.21 14.35 3.92
CA LYS A 198 -1.80 13.96 4.00
C LYS A 198 -1.08 14.70 5.11
N LYS A 199 -1.14 16.04 5.13
CA LYS A 199 -0.48 16.84 6.17
C LYS A 199 -0.90 16.41 7.57
N LEU A 200 -2.19 16.10 7.75
CA LEU A 200 -2.72 15.59 9.02
C LEU A 200 -2.16 14.20 9.35
N LEU A 201 -2.13 13.26 8.39
CA LEU A 201 -1.57 11.93 8.57
C LEU A 201 -0.06 11.96 8.86
N ASP A 202 0.72 12.75 8.12
CA ASP A 202 2.16 12.95 8.35
C ASP A 202 2.42 13.54 9.74
N THR A 203 1.59 14.49 10.18
CA THR A 203 1.69 15.08 11.52
C THR A 203 1.36 14.05 12.60
N LEU A 204 0.28 13.28 12.43
CA LEU A 204 -0.08 12.21 13.37
C LEU A 204 0.98 11.10 13.42
N ALA A 205 1.53 10.71 12.26
CA ALA A 205 2.61 9.74 12.15
C ALA A 205 3.90 10.21 12.82
N ALA A 206 4.23 11.50 12.76
CA ALA A 206 5.38 12.06 13.44
C ALA A 206 5.21 12.15 14.97
N ILE A 207 3.98 12.39 15.44
CA ILE A 207 3.67 12.51 16.88
C ILE A 207 3.50 11.13 17.54
N SER A 208 3.05 10.11 16.79
CA SER A 208 2.72 8.80 17.34
C SER A 208 3.87 8.10 18.10
N PRO A 209 5.14 8.13 17.65
CA PRO A 209 6.26 7.51 18.36
C PRO A 209 6.58 8.24 19.67
N ILE A 210 6.49 9.57 19.66
CA ILE A 210 6.72 10.42 20.84
C ILE A 210 5.66 10.10 21.90
N LEU A 211 4.40 9.96 21.48
CA LEU A 211 3.30 9.58 22.36
C LEU A 211 3.50 8.18 22.93
N ILE A 212 3.90 7.19 22.11
CA ILE A 212 4.18 5.83 22.59
C ILE A 212 5.32 5.81 23.61
N ILE A 213 6.44 6.49 23.32
CA ILE A 213 7.61 6.55 24.22
C ILE A 213 7.23 7.22 25.53
N SER A 214 6.46 8.33 25.49
CA SER A 214 5.98 9.01 26.68
C SER A 214 5.08 8.10 27.53
N LEU A 215 4.11 7.42 26.92
CA LEU A 215 3.23 6.47 27.61
C LEU A 215 3.99 5.27 28.19
N PHE A 216 5.02 4.80 27.49
CA PHE A 216 5.90 3.73 27.96
C PHE A 216 6.71 4.17 29.18
N LEU A 217 7.31 5.37 29.15
CA LEU A 217 8.06 5.93 30.29
C LEU A 217 7.14 6.14 31.50
N LEU A 218 5.96 6.74 31.32
CA LEU A 218 4.97 6.93 32.38
C LEU A 218 4.53 5.59 33.00
N SER A 219 4.44 4.53 32.20
CA SER A 219 4.16 3.17 32.68
C SER A 219 5.34 2.55 33.45
N ILE A 220 6.60 2.79 33.06
CA ILE A 220 7.78 2.27 33.78
C ILE A 220 7.88 2.88 35.18
N PHE A 221 7.59 4.17 35.32
CA PHE A 221 7.63 4.88 36.60
C PHE A 221 6.35 4.68 37.45
N ASN A 222 5.44 3.80 37.04
CA ASN A 222 4.14 3.56 37.69
C ASN A 222 3.30 4.84 37.92
N ILE A 223 3.50 5.87 37.09
CA ILE A 223 2.72 7.12 37.17
C ILE A 223 1.30 6.89 36.63
N ILE A 224 1.16 6.01 35.63
CA ILE A 224 -0.12 5.63 35.03
C ILE A 224 -0.23 4.10 34.96
N ILE A 225 -1.40 3.55 35.30
CA ILE A 225 -1.72 2.13 35.15
C ILE A 225 -2.38 1.92 33.78
N ILE A 226 -1.58 1.58 32.78
CA ILE A 226 -2.08 1.14 31.47
C ILE A 226 -2.01 -0.38 31.39
N SER A 227 -3.11 -1.03 31.02
CA SER A 227 -3.08 -2.47 30.76
C SER A 227 -2.16 -2.76 29.57
N LYS A 228 -1.41 -3.86 29.61
CA LYS A 228 -0.54 -4.27 28.49
C LYS A 228 -1.30 -4.34 27.16
N ALA A 229 -2.58 -4.70 27.19
CA ALA A 229 -3.46 -4.73 26.03
C ALA A 229 -3.74 -3.32 25.47
N ALA A 230 -4.01 -2.34 26.34
CA ALA A 230 -4.25 -0.96 25.91
C ALA A 230 -2.97 -0.32 25.32
N PHE A 231 -1.80 -0.59 25.91
CA PHE A 231 -0.52 -0.12 25.37
C PHE A 231 -0.25 -0.67 23.95
N LEU A 232 -0.47 -1.97 23.75
CA LEU A 232 -0.33 -2.61 22.43
C LEU A 232 -1.30 -2.05 21.39
N LEU A 233 -2.54 -1.75 21.79
CA LEU A 233 -3.53 -1.13 20.89
C LEU A 233 -3.11 0.26 20.44
N ILE A 234 -2.57 1.07 21.35
CA ILE A 234 -2.04 2.41 21.03
C ILE A 234 -0.85 2.29 20.05
N CYS A 235 0.04 1.34 20.29
CA CYS A 235 1.16 1.05 19.37
C CYS A 235 0.67 0.64 17.97
N LEU A 236 -0.38 -0.18 17.90
CA LEU A 236 -0.97 -0.62 16.64
C LEU A 236 -1.63 0.52 15.87
N ILE A 237 -2.39 1.39 16.54
CA ILE A 237 -3.01 2.57 15.93
C ILE A 237 -1.92 3.51 15.38
N ALA A 238 -0.88 3.76 16.17
CA ALA A 238 0.27 4.56 15.79
C ALA A 238 1.05 4.00 14.59
N PHE A 239 1.16 2.67 14.51
CA PHE A 239 1.76 1.99 13.38
C PHE A 239 0.90 2.14 12.11
N ILE A 240 -0.43 1.98 12.23
CA ILE A 240 -1.37 2.15 11.11
C ILE A 240 -1.36 3.59 10.59
N THR A 241 -1.34 4.59 11.48
CA THR A 241 -1.27 6.00 11.06
C THR A 241 0.04 6.30 10.34
N CYS A 242 1.15 5.75 10.83
CA CYS A 242 2.43 5.84 10.13
C CYS A 242 2.38 5.19 8.75
N LEU A 243 1.80 3.99 8.65
CA LEU A 243 1.66 3.28 7.38
C LEU A 243 0.79 4.07 6.39
N LEU A 244 -0.35 4.59 6.82
CA LEU A 244 -1.25 5.42 6.02
C LEU A 244 -0.57 6.71 5.51
N SER A 245 0.24 7.36 6.34
CA SER A 245 0.99 8.56 5.94
C SER A 245 1.95 8.30 4.77
N MET A 246 2.52 7.09 4.70
CA MET A 246 3.43 6.72 3.61
C MET A 246 2.72 6.53 2.26
N PHE A 247 1.43 6.18 2.27
CA PHE A 247 0.67 5.82 1.07
C PHE A 247 -0.30 6.90 0.56
N ILE A 248 -0.66 7.88 1.38
CA ILE A 248 -1.62 8.94 1.02
C ILE A 248 -0.88 10.21 0.58
N LYS A 249 -1.34 10.84 -0.52
CA LYS A 249 -0.82 12.11 -1.05
C LYS A 249 -1.82 13.25 -0.99
#